data_AF-B4IRJ8-F1
#
_entry.id   AF-B4IRJ8-F1
#
_cell.length_a   1.000
_cell.length_b   1.000
_cell.length_c   1.000
_cell.angle_alpha   90.00
_cell.angle_beta   90.00
_cell.angle_gamma   90.00
#
_symmetry.space_group_name_H-M   'P 1'
#
loop_
_entity.id
_entity.type
_entity.pdbx_description
1 polymer ?
#
loop_
_entity_poly.entity_id
_entity_poly.type
_entity_poly.pdbx_seq_one_letter_code
_entity_poly.pdbx_strand_id
1 'polypeptide(L)'
;MCPHDPNIEITVLRQLGDDFGSPNPLDHDLRYLLETGDYADAALVFTADGNNDNLRQDSGTSEYGFRPKIELPCHKAILSARSPFFRNLIARRTRNIDEYVERSLHVPTRIVLDESVIPKRYARVLLQAIYLDVVDLTLILRGVGSGTSAGSLGEVHALTNTGRVRPTTLEEAMELYQIGRFLELDILAQGCEDLILEWLSL
;
A
#
# COMPACT_ATOMS: atom_id res chain seq x y z
N MET A 1 -11.79 31.93 -13.03
CA MET A 1 -11.61 32.38 -11.64
C MET A 1 -12.98 32.79 -11.12
N CYS A 2 -13.53 32.07 -10.15
CA CYS A 2 -14.81 32.42 -9.56
C CYS A 2 -14.63 33.72 -8.75
N PRO A 3 -15.52 34.71 -8.89
CA PRO A 3 -15.47 35.89 -8.03
C PRO A 3 -15.78 35.45 -6.60
N HIS A 4 -14.85 35.67 -5.67
CA HIS A 4 -15.13 35.50 -4.25
C HIS A 4 -16.18 36.55 -3.87
N ASP A 5 -17.41 36.10 -3.62
CA ASP A 5 -18.46 36.92 -3.04
C ASP A 5 -18.15 37.10 -1.54
N PRO A 6 -17.81 38.31 -1.08
CA PRO A 6 -17.37 38.55 0.31
C PRO A 6 -18.51 38.43 1.32
N ASN A 7 -19.75 38.21 0.88
CA ASN A 7 -20.96 38.14 1.71
C ASN A 7 -21.53 36.72 1.82
N ILE A 8 -20.71 35.67 1.84
CA ILE A 8 -21.20 34.36 2.27
C ILE A 8 -21.70 34.51 3.72
N GLU A 9 -23.03 34.52 3.87
CA GLU A 9 -23.69 34.70 5.15
C GLU A 9 -23.34 33.53 6.07
N ILE A 10 -22.63 33.81 7.16
CA ILE A 10 -22.25 32.82 8.18
C ILE A 10 -23.48 32.07 8.71
N THR A 11 -24.64 32.73 8.70
CA THR A 11 -25.96 32.16 9.02
C THR A 11 -26.36 31.05 8.06
N VAL A 12 -26.16 31.22 6.75
CA VAL A 12 -26.43 30.20 5.72
C VAL A 12 -25.48 29.02 5.87
N LEU A 13 -24.18 29.27 6.12
CA LEU A 13 -23.21 28.19 6.37
C LEU A 13 -23.55 27.38 7.62
N ARG A 14 -24.00 28.04 8.69
CA ARG A 14 -24.43 27.36 9.92
C ARG A 14 -25.70 26.54 9.68
N GLN A 15 -26.68 27.11 8.98
CA GLN A 15 -27.91 26.39 8.62
C GLN A 15 -27.61 25.15 7.76
N LEU A 16 -26.70 25.26 6.79
CA LEU A 16 -26.24 24.12 6.00
C LEU A 16 -25.52 23.08 6.87
N GLY A 17 -24.70 23.51 7.84
CA GLY A 17 -24.07 22.61 8.80
C GLY A 17 -25.07 21.89 9.72
N ASP A 18 -26.17 22.55 10.09
CA ASP A 18 -27.26 21.97 10.88
C ASP A 18 -28.10 20.99 10.04
N ASP A 19 -28.38 21.34 8.77
CA ASP A 19 -29.24 20.56 7.86
C ASP A 19 -28.53 19.34 7.26
N PHE A 20 -27.21 19.46 6.98
CA PHE A 20 -26.43 18.43 6.27
C PHE A 20 -25.29 17.84 7.11
N GLY A 21 -25.03 18.37 8.30
CA GLY A 21 -23.85 18.03 9.10
C GLY A 21 -22.57 18.69 8.58
N SER A 22 -21.50 18.60 9.36
CA SER A 22 -20.14 18.91 8.87
C SER A 22 -19.55 17.67 8.20
N PRO A 23 -18.96 17.75 7.01
CA PRO A 23 -18.24 16.64 6.43
C PRO A 23 -17.11 16.20 7.37
N ASN A 24 -16.83 14.90 7.40
CA ASN A 24 -15.69 14.37 8.14
C ASN A 24 -14.38 14.98 7.62
N PRO A 25 -13.33 15.07 8.47
CA PRO A 25 -11.99 15.33 7.97
C PRO A 25 -11.59 14.25 6.96
N LEU A 26 -10.96 14.66 5.85
CA LEU A 26 -10.54 13.75 4.79
C LEU A 26 -9.71 12.56 5.29
N ASP A 27 -8.86 12.77 6.31
CA ASP A 27 -8.06 11.69 6.92
C ASP A 27 -8.92 10.56 7.52
N HIS A 28 -10.10 10.89 8.08
CA HIS A 28 -11.02 9.90 8.60
C HIS A 28 -11.63 9.07 7.45
N ASP A 29 -12.07 9.74 6.39
CA ASP A 29 -12.64 9.06 5.22
C ASP A 29 -11.58 8.21 4.50
N LEU A 30 -10.34 8.68 4.37
CA LEU A 30 -9.23 7.91 3.79
C LEU A 30 -8.90 6.68 4.65
N ARG A 31 -8.90 6.81 5.98
CA ARG A 31 -8.73 5.68 6.89
C ARG A 31 -9.87 4.67 6.74
N TYR A 32 -11.11 5.14 6.67
CA TYR A 32 -12.27 4.28 6.41
C TYR A 32 -12.10 3.49 5.11
N LEU A 33 -11.74 4.15 4.01
CA LEU A 33 -11.53 3.50 2.72
C LEU A 33 -10.38 2.48 2.75
N LEU A 34 -9.30 2.77 3.48
CA LEU A 34 -8.16 1.85 3.64
C LEU A 34 -8.56 0.59 4.43
N GLU A 35 -9.31 0.76 5.51
CA GLU A 35 -9.69 -0.34 6.41
C GLU A 35 -10.81 -1.22 5.84
N THR A 36 -11.78 -0.61 5.16
CA THR A 36 -12.96 -1.33 4.62
C THR A 36 -12.74 -1.82 3.20
N GLY A 37 -11.98 -1.09 2.38
CA GLY A 37 -11.89 -1.33 0.94
C GLY A 37 -13.17 -0.98 0.17
N ASP A 38 -14.08 -0.22 0.77
CA ASP A 38 -15.33 0.19 0.13
C ASP A 38 -15.06 0.96 -1.15
N TYR A 39 -15.74 0.57 -2.24
CA TYR A 39 -15.57 1.14 -3.60
C TYR A 39 -14.17 0.95 -4.21
N ALA A 40 -13.37 0.02 -3.71
CA ALA A 40 -12.09 -0.32 -4.31
C ALA A 40 -12.26 -0.78 -5.78
N ASP A 41 -11.63 -0.05 -6.68
CA ASP A 41 -11.65 -0.29 -8.13
C ASP A 41 -10.34 -0.93 -8.63
N ALA A 42 -9.39 -1.18 -7.72
CA ALA A 42 -8.14 -1.87 -7.98
C ALA A 42 -7.70 -2.76 -6.81
N ALA A 43 -6.75 -3.64 -7.07
CA ALA A 43 -6.06 -4.42 -6.04
C ALA A 43 -4.56 -4.52 -6.35
N LEU A 44 -3.71 -4.32 -5.34
CA LEU A 44 -2.28 -4.61 -5.44
C LEU A 44 -2.07 -6.12 -5.28
N VAL A 45 -1.33 -6.72 -6.22
CA VAL A 45 -1.04 -8.15 -6.26
C VAL A 45 0.46 -8.34 -6.39
N PHE A 46 1.06 -9.13 -5.50
CA PHE A 46 2.49 -9.40 -5.51
C PHE A 46 2.80 -10.77 -6.10
N THR A 47 3.75 -10.83 -7.03
CA THR A 47 4.16 -12.08 -7.68
C THR A 47 5.67 -12.26 -7.55
N ALA A 48 6.11 -13.41 -7.02
CA ALA A 48 7.53 -13.79 -7.02
C ALA A 48 7.87 -14.50 -8.34
N ASP A 49 8.92 -14.02 -9.02
CA ASP A 49 9.59 -14.60 -10.19
C ASP A 49 8.74 -15.42 -11.18
N GLY A 50 8.42 -14.80 -12.33
CA GLY A 50 8.56 -15.32 -13.70
C GLY A 50 8.01 -16.70 -14.12
N ASN A 51 7.50 -17.50 -13.20
CA ASN A 51 6.86 -18.76 -13.51
C ASN A 51 5.43 -18.41 -13.87
N ASN A 52 5.05 -18.67 -15.12
CA ASN A 52 3.65 -18.83 -15.46
C ASN A 52 3.05 -19.79 -14.44
N ASP A 53 2.30 -19.26 -13.46
CA ASP A 53 1.53 -20.00 -12.46
C ASP A 53 0.39 -20.85 -13.09
N ASN A 54 0.52 -21.22 -14.36
CA ASN A 54 -0.20 -22.33 -14.98
C ASN A 54 0.56 -23.65 -14.85
N LEU A 55 1.84 -23.67 -14.41
CA LEU A 55 2.59 -24.92 -14.30
C LEU A 55 3.77 -24.81 -13.31
N ARG A 56 3.55 -25.14 -12.03
CA ARG A 56 4.46 -25.96 -11.19
C ARG A 56 3.97 -26.03 -9.75
N GLN A 57 3.25 -27.10 -9.52
CA GLN A 57 2.93 -27.70 -8.24
C GLN A 57 4.20 -28.40 -7.73
N ASP A 58 4.99 -27.76 -6.87
CA ASP A 58 5.56 -28.46 -5.71
C ASP A 58 6.15 -27.50 -4.69
N SER A 59 6.06 -27.90 -3.42
CA SER A 59 6.80 -27.40 -2.27
C SER A 59 6.27 -26.16 -1.52
N GLY A 60 5.37 -26.44 -0.56
CA GLY A 60 5.59 -25.99 0.82
C GLY A 60 4.51 -25.15 1.48
N THR A 61 3.41 -25.79 1.90
CA THR A 61 2.38 -25.37 2.88
C THR A 61 1.07 -24.73 2.36
N SER A 62 0.28 -25.52 1.63
CA SER A 62 -1.16 -25.69 1.86
C SER A 62 -1.63 -26.91 1.04
N GLU A 63 -2.19 -27.92 1.70
CA GLU A 63 -2.65 -29.19 1.07
C GLU A 63 -3.91 -28.98 0.21
N TYR A 64 -4.60 -27.87 0.41
CA TYR A 64 -5.55 -27.27 -0.53
C TYR A 64 -4.79 -26.16 -1.26
N GLY A 65 -4.79 -26.12 -2.60
CA GLY A 65 -4.03 -25.19 -3.47
C GLY A 65 -4.35 -23.69 -3.34
N PHE A 66 -4.69 -23.23 -2.14
CA PHE A 66 -5.00 -21.87 -1.77
C PHE A 66 -3.75 -21.24 -1.14
N ARG A 67 -2.80 -20.80 -1.97
CA ARG A 67 -1.91 -19.71 -1.56
C ARG A 67 -2.76 -18.45 -1.65
N PRO A 68 -3.17 -17.80 -0.56
CA PRO A 68 -3.76 -16.48 -0.68
C PRO A 68 -2.69 -15.56 -1.26
N LYS A 69 -2.80 -15.26 -2.56
CA LYS A 69 -2.14 -14.08 -3.11
C LYS A 69 -2.66 -12.94 -2.24
N ILE A 70 -1.77 -12.26 -1.51
CA ILE A 70 -2.16 -11.07 -0.74
C ILE A 70 -2.61 -10.06 -1.80
N GLU A 71 -3.92 -9.93 -1.94
CA GLU A 71 -4.56 -8.93 -2.76
C GLU A 71 -5.03 -7.83 -1.82
N LEU A 72 -4.44 -6.64 -1.95
CA LEU A 72 -4.83 -5.50 -1.13
C LEU A 72 -5.76 -4.60 -1.95
N PRO A 73 -7.05 -4.49 -1.58
CA PRO A 73 -7.97 -3.60 -2.26
C PRO A 73 -7.49 -2.15 -2.13
N CYS A 74 -7.64 -1.38 -3.21
CA CYS A 74 -7.17 0.00 -3.27
C CYS A 74 -7.91 0.79 -4.35
N HIS A 75 -7.65 2.11 -4.38
CA HIS A 75 -8.35 3.04 -5.26
C HIS A 75 -7.39 3.64 -6.29
N LYS A 76 -7.70 3.49 -7.59
CA LYS A 76 -6.91 4.03 -8.70
C LYS A 76 -6.69 5.53 -8.57
N ALA A 77 -7.73 6.27 -8.15
CA ALA A 77 -7.67 7.71 -7.97
C ALA A 77 -6.65 8.12 -6.89
N ILE A 78 -6.66 7.45 -5.73
CA ILE A 78 -5.75 7.71 -4.63
C ILE A 78 -4.32 7.35 -5.04
N LEU A 79 -4.10 6.15 -5.61
CA LEU A 79 -2.79 5.73 -6.11
C LEU A 79 -2.21 6.72 -7.12
N SER A 80 -3.03 7.16 -8.08
CA SER A 80 -2.60 8.10 -9.14
C SER A 80 -2.29 9.51 -8.62
N ALA A 81 -3.01 9.96 -7.59
CA ALA A 81 -2.77 11.25 -6.95
C ALA A 81 -1.45 11.25 -6.18
N ARG A 82 -1.13 10.14 -5.51
CA ARG A 82 0.00 10.02 -4.58
C ARG A 82 1.31 9.58 -5.23
N SER A 83 1.24 8.91 -6.38
CA SER A 83 2.40 8.34 -7.05
C SER A 83 2.32 8.56 -8.55
N PRO A 84 3.24 9.35 -9.13
CA PRO A 84 3.43 9.44 -10.57
C PRO A 84 3.64 8.08 -11.24
N PHE A 85 4.36 7.17 -10.59
CA PHE A 85 4.55 5.81 -11.06
C PHE A 85 3.20 5.10 -11.25
N PHE A 86 2.35 5.04 -10.22
CA PHE A 86 1.04 4.40 -10.32
C PHE A 86 0.12 5.11 -11.30
N ARG A 87 0.12 6.44 -11.33
CA ARG A 87 -0.63 7.23 -12.32
C ARG A 87 -0.30 6.82 -13.75
N ASN A 88 1.00 6.74 -14.06
CA ASN A 88 1.48 6.35 -15.38
C ASN A 88 1.16 4.88 -15.70
N LEU A 89 1.29 3.99 -14.71
CA LEU A 89 0.94 2.57 -14.85
C LEU A 89 -0.54 2.38 -15.18
N ILE A 90 -1.43 3.04 -14.42
CA ILE A 90 -2.87 2.97 -14.60
C ILE A 90 -3.27 3.60 -15.95
N ALA A 91 -2.76 4.79 -16.27
CA ALA A 91 -3.07 5.48 -17.52
C ALA A 91 -2.68 4.66 -18.76
N ARG A 92 -1.54 3.96 -18.72
CA ARG A 92 -1.12 3.06 -19.82
C ARG A 92 -2.09 1.89 -19.98
N ARG A 93 -2.61 1.32 -18.89
CA ARG A 93 -3.59 0.23 -18.94
C ARG A 93 -4.91 0.69 -19.52
N THR A 94 -5.44 1.84 -19.07
CA THR A 94 -6.72 2.38 -19.57
C THR A 94 -6.69 2.66 -21.08
N ARG A 95 -5.56 3.08 -21.64
CA ARG A 95 -5.42 3.30 -23.10
C ARG A 95 -5.48 2.01 -23.94
N ASN A 96 -5.24 0.85 -23.34
CA ASN A 96 -5.20 -0.44 -24.03
C ASN A 96 -6.51 -1.25 -23.88
N ILE A 97 -7.44 -0.79 -23.04
CA ILE A 97 -8.70 -1.47 -22.75
C ILE A 97 -9.83 -0.60 -23.27
N ASP A 98 -10.68 -1.13 -24.16
CA ASP A 98 -11.90 -0.45 -24.57
C ASP A 98 -12.77 -0.19 -23.32
N GLU A 99 -12.93 1.08 -22.95
CA GLU A 99 -13.62 1.55 -21.73
C GLU A 99 -15.04 0.95 -21.54
N TYR A 100 -15.67 0.48 -22.62
CA TYR A 100 -17.00 -0.12 -22.61
C TYR A 100 -17.06 -1.51 -21.95
N VAL A 101 -15.97 -2.28 -21.99
CA VAL A 101 -15.94 -3.66 -21.42
C VAL A 101 -15.63 -3.63 -19.92
N GLU A 102 -14.86 -2.65 -19.44
CA GLU A 102 -14.49 -2.57 -18.03
C GLU A 102 -15.66 -2.07 -17.15
N ARG A 103 -16.44 -1.08 -17.63
CA ARG A 103 -17.64 -0.59 -16.91
C ARG A 103 -18.75 -1.64 -16.78
N SER A 104 -18.80 -2.62 -17.68
CA SER A 104 -19.85 -3.65 -17.70
C SER A 104 -19.55 -4.85 -16.80
N LEU A 105 -18.29 -5.07 -16.39
CA LEU A 105 -17.88 -6.26 -15.65
C LEU A 105 -17.63 -6.04 -14.15
N HIS A 106 -17.55 -4.80 -13.65
CA HIS A 106 -17.28 -4.50 -12.22
C HIS A 106 -16.05 -5.23 -11.63
N VAL A 107 -15.12 -5.69 -12.46
CA VAL A 107 -13.93 -6.43 -12.01
C VAL A 107 -12.85 -5.43 -11.60
N PRO A 108 -12.35 -5.48 -10.34
CA PRO A 108 -11.27 -4.60 -9.90
C PRO A 108 -10.00 -4.79 -10.72
N THR A 109 -9.34 -3.69 -11.04
CA THR A 109 -8.07 -3.69 -11.79
C THR A 109 -6.93 -4.27 -10.94
N ARG A 110 -6.33 -5.38 -11.39
CA ARG A 110 -5.21 -6.03 -10.69
C ARG A 110 -3.87 -5.39 -11.03
N ILE A 111 -3.30 -4.61 -10.14
CA ILE A 111 -1.98 -3.98 -10.30
C ILE A 111 -0.93 -4.98 -9.79
N VAL A 112 -0.19 -5.57 -10.72
CA VAL A 112 0.81 -6.60 -10.40
C VAL A 112 2.16 -5.94 -10.11
N LEU A 113 2.70 -6.22 -8.94
CA LEU A 113 4.01 -5.79 -8.48
C LEU A 113 4.93 -7.00 -8.34
N ASP A 114 6.13 -6.88 -8.89
CA ASP A 114 7.16 -7.91 -8.81
C ASP A 114 7.71 -7.96 -7.38
N GLU A 115 7.61 -9.11 -6.72
CA GLU A 115 8.07 -9.31 -5.34
C GLU A 115 9.60 -9.22 -5.22
N SER A 116 10.34 -9.41 -6.32
CA SER A 116 11.79 -9.22 -6.36
C SER A 116 12.20 -7.74 -6.27
N VAL A 117 11.31 -6.83 -6.69
CA VAL A 117 11.52 -5.38 -6.66
C VAL A 117 10.83 -4.75 -5.45
N ILE A 118 9.59 -5.16 -5.17
CA ILE A 118 8.77 -4.65 -4.07
C ILE A 118 8.33 -5.86 -3.24
N PRO A 119 9.10 -6.23 -2.22
CA PRO A 119 8.77 -7.37 -1.38
C PRO A 119 7.40 -7.20 -0.72
N LYS A 120 6.55 -8.23 -0.82
CA LYS A 120 5.16 -8.19 -0.31
C LYS A 120 5.05 -7.88 1.17
N ARG A 121 6.12 -8.09 1.95
CA ARG A 121 6.18 -7.75 3.39
C ARG A 121 5.96 -6.27 3.66
N TYR A 122 6.26 -5.40 2.70
CA TYR A 122 6.12 -3.95 2.80
C TYR A 122 4.74 -3.44 2.38
N ALA A 123 3.90 -4.29 1.80
CA ALA A 123 2.66 -3.88 1.14
C ALA A 123 1.73 -3.06 2.05
N ARG A 124 1.62 -3.42 3.33
CA ARG A 124 0.79 -2.68 4.30
C ARG A 124 1.35 -1.30 4.62
N VAL A 125 2.67 -1.19 4.82
CA VAL A 125 3.34 0.11 5.06
C VAL A 125 3.14 1.03 3.86
N LEU A 126 3.33 0.51 2.64
CA LEU A 126 3.14 1.27 1.42
C LEU A 126 1.72 1.81 1.29
N LEU A 127 0.72 0.95 1.51
CA LEU A 127 -0.67 1.34 1.38
C LEU A 127 -1.08 2.32 2.49
N GLN A 128 -0.61 2.12 3.73
CA GLN A 128 -0.82 3.06 4.83
C GLN A 128 -0.26 4.46 4.47
N ALA A 129 0.98 4.52 3.98
CA ALA A 129 1.62 5.77 3.61
C ALA A 129 0.87 6.51 2.49
N ILE A 130 0.32 5.77 1.52
CA ILE A 130 -0.46 6.34 0.42
C ILE A 130 -1.77 6.98 0.92
N TYR A 131 -2.45 6.37 1.88
CA TYR A 131 -3.74 6.88 2.36
C TYR A 131 -3.58 7.93 3.44
N LEU A 132 -2.68 7.70 4.41
CA LEU A 132 -2.65 8.45 5.66
C LEU A 132 -1.39 9.31 5.82
N ASP A 133 -0.47 9.32 4.85
CA ASP A 133 0.78 10.06 4.93
C ASP A 133 1.67 9.71 6.14
N VAL A 134 1.56 8.47 6.63
CA VAL A 134 2.34 7.97 7.77
C VAL A 134 3.14 6.74 7.36
N VAL A 135 4.42 6.73 7.73
CA VAL A 135 5.32 5.58 7.59
C VAL A 135 5.43 4.87 8.94
N ASP A 136 4.89 3.65 9.01
CA ASP A 136 4.89 2.83 10.22
C ASP A 136 5.53 1.46 9.96
N LEU A 137 6.78 1.28 10.43
CA LEU A 137 7.53 0.03 10.26
C LEU A 137 6.94 -1.14 11.04
N THR A 138 6.03 -0.91 12.00
CA THR A 138 5.36 -1.99 12.73
C THR A 138 4.40 -2.78 11.85
N LEU A 139 3.94 -2.19 10.74
CA LEU A 139 3.06 -2.83 9.77
C LEU A 139 3.79 -3.79 8.81
N ILE A 140 5.13 -3.87 8.89
CA ILE A 140 5.91 -4.82 8.08
C ILE A 140 5.54 -6.25 8.49
N LEU A 141 5.13 -7.05 7.51
CA LEU A 141 4.82 -8.47 7.72
C LEU A 141 6.10 -9.27 7.95
N ARG A 142 6.51 -9.30 9.20
CA ARG A 142 7.53 -10.16 9.78
C ARG A 142 6.79 -11.42 10.23
N GLY A 143 6.99 -12.56 9.57
CA GLY A 143 6.18 -13.78 9.77
C GLY A 143 5.85 -14.17 11.22
N VAL A 144 4.79 -14.97 11.40
CA VAL A 144 4.27 -15.41 12.72
C VAL A 144 5.40 -15.89 13.62
N GLY A 145 5.63 -15.17 14.72
CA GLY A 145 6.75 -15.38 15.64
C GLY A 145 7.53 -14.12 16.01
N SER A 146 7.23 -12.97 15.41
CA SER A 146 7.85 -11.68 15.74
C SER A 146 7.27 -11.01 17.00
N GLY A 147 7.21 -11.75 18.11
CA GLY A 147 7.23 -11.13 19.43
C GLY A 147 8.68 -10.80 19.78
N THR A 148 8.90 -9.70 20.50
CA THR A 148 10.18 -9.27 21.08
C THR A 148 10.67 -10.22 22.19
N SER A 149 10.64 -11.53 21.95
CA SER A 149 11.28 -12.51 22.81
C SER A 149 12.66 -12.81 22.24
N ALA A 150 13.67 -12.15 22.80
CA ALA A 150 15.03 -12.63 22.75
C ALA A 150 15.03 -14.12 23.12
N GLY A 151 15.22 -15.00 22.13
CA GLY A 151 15.24 -16.46 22.32
C GLY A 151 14.19 -17.29 21.57
N SER A 152 13.53 -16.76 20.53
CA SER A 152 12.57 -17.57 19.74
C SER A 152 13.25 -18.34 18.60
N LEU A 153 12.91 -19.63 18.47
CA LEU A 153 13.38 -20.59 17.45
C LEU A 153 13.22 -20.12 15.98
N GLY A 154 12.57 -18.98 15.74
CA GLY A 154 12.43 -18.36 14.42
C GLY A 154 13.73 -17.81 13.83
N GLU A 155 14.70 -17.39 14.66
CA GLU A 155 16.04 -16.98 14.17
C GLU A 155 16.80 -18.17 13.57
N VAL A 156 16.69 -19.33 14.23
CA VAL A 156 17.29 -20.59 13.76
C VAL A 156 16.61 -21.04 12.46
N HIS A 157 15.28 -20.92 12.35
CA HIS A 157 14.54 -21.30 11.14
C HIS A 157 14.90 -20.43 9.92
N ALA A 158 15.11 -19.12 10.11
CA ALA A 158 15.55 -18.22 9.04
C ALA A 158 16.96 -18.60 8.51
N LEU A 159 17.87 -18.94 9.42
CA LEU A 159 19.22 -19.39 9.07
C LEU A 159 19.22 -20.76 8.38
N THR A 160 18.33 -21.69 8.77
CA THR A 160 18.30 -23.05 8.19
C THR A 160 17.56 -23.16 6.87
N ASN A 161 16.53 -22.34 6.62
CA ASN A 161 15.67 -22.49 5.42
C ASN A 161 15.96 -21.49 4.29
N THR A 162 16.49 -20.30 4.58
CA THR A 162 16.77 -19.28 3.54
C THR A 162 18.19 -18.72 3.60
N GLY A 163 18.96 -19.03 4.65
CA GLY A 163 20.34 -18.59 4.83
C GLY A 163 20.51 -17.07 4.94
N ARG A 164 19.42 -16.31 5.05
CA ARG A 164 19.44 -14.84 5.14
C ARG A 164 19.06 -14.40 6.55
N VAL A 165 19.95 -13.63 7.17
CA VAL A 165 19.68 -12.92 8.42
C VAL A 165 18.46 -12.03 8.19
N ARG A 166 17.52 -12.02 9.14
CA ARG A 166 16.33 -11.16 9.06
C ARG A 166 16.79 -9.69 9.07
N PRO A 167 16.27 -8.83 8.17
CA PRO A 167 16.73 -7.46 8.12
C PRO A 167 16.40 -6.73 9.43
N THR A 168 17.34 -5.89 9.84
CA THR A 168 17.21 -4.94 10.92
C THR A 168 16.19 -3.86 10.55
N THR A 169 15.72 -3.11 11.55
CA THR A 169 14.82 -1.97 11.34
C THR A 169 15.42 -0.91 10.42
N LEU A 170 16.74 -0.68 10.52
CA LEU A 170 17.48 0.24 9.64
C LEU A 170 17.50 -0.27 8.20
N GLU A 171 17.81 -1.56 7.98
CA GLU A 171 17.78 -2.15 6.64
C GLU A 171 16.37 -2.13 6.04
N GLU A 172 15.34 -2.40 6.84
CA GLU A 172 13.95 -2.29 6.40
C GLU A 172 13.57 -0.84 6.00
N ALA A 173 14.04 0.16 6.74
CA ALA A 173 13.85 1.57 6.39
C ALA A 173 14.60 1.94 5.09
N MET A 174 15.82 1.43 4.90
CA MET A 174 16.58 1.64 3.66
C MET A 174 15.92 0.98 2.46
N GLU A 175 15.41 -0.24 2.61
CA GLU A 175 14.65 -0.92 1.55
C GLU A 175 13.38 -0.14 1.19
N LEU A 176 12.60 0.30 2.19
CA LEU A 176 11.41 1.12 1.97
C LEU A 176 11.73 2.48 1.34
N TYR A 177 12.85 3.11 1.71
CA TYR A 177 13.33 4.34 1.06
C TYR A 177 13.54 4.10 -0.44
N GLN A 178 14.25 3.03 -0.82
CA GLN A 178 14.49 2.71 -2.23
C GLN A 178 13.18 2.41 -2.98
N ILE A 179 12.23 1.71 -2.34
CA ILE A 179 10.89 1.49 -2.90
C ILE A 179 10.15 2.82 -3.08
N GLY A 180 10.21 3.73 -2.11
CA GLY A 180 9.61 5.06 -2.19
C GLY A 180 10.19 5.88 -3.34
N ARG A 181 11.51 5.84 -3.53
CA ARG A 181 12.18 6.46 -4.68
C ARG A 181 11.74 5.84 -6.00
N PHE A 182 11.62 4.52 -6.08
CA PHE A 182 11.16 3.80 -7.28
C PHE A 182 9.71 4.13 -7.65
N LEU A 183 8.83 4.20 -6.64
CA LEU A 183 7.40 4.51 -6.82
C LEU A 183 7.13 6.02 -6.95
N GLU A 184 8.15 6.87 -6.86
CA GLU A 184 8.01 8.33 -6.79
C GLU A 184 7.01 8.74 -5.69
N LEU A 185 7.13 8.12 -4.52
CA LEU A 185 6.28 8.35 -3.35
C LEU A 185 7.06 9.14 -2.30
N ASP A 186 7.01 10.48 -2.41
CA ASP A 186 7.82 11.40 -1.62
C ASP A 186 7.59 11.22 -0.11
N ILE A 187 6.34 11.03 0.32
CA ILE A 187 6.01 10.84 1.73
C ILE A 187 6.69 9.61 2.35
N LEU A 188 6.84 8.54 1.56
CA LEU A 188 7.52 7.33 2.01
C LEU A 188 9.03 7.53 2.02
N ALA A 189 9.58 8.14 0.97
CA ALA A 189 11.02 8.41 0.89
C ALA A 189 11.46 9.32 2.05
N GLN A 190 10.75 10.42 2.28
CA GLN A 190 11.04 11.36 3.36
C GLN A 190 10.87 10.72 4.74
N GLY A 191 9.77 10.00 4.98
CA GLY A 191 9.57 9.31 6.26
C GLY A 191 10.64 8.26 6.55
N CYS A 192 11.17 7.59 5.52
CA CYS A 192 12.31 6.69 5.69
C CYS A 192 13.63 7.42 5.91
N GLU A 193 13.88 8.57 5.25
CA GLU A 193 15.05 9.41 5.51
C GLU A 193 15.10 9.86 6.97
N ASP A 194 13.98 10.34 7.51
CA ASP A 194 13.88 10.79 8.90
C ASP A 194 14.21 9.65 9.88
N LEU A 195 13.65 8.45 9.66
CA LEU A 195 13.95 7.26 10.46
C LEU A 195 15.43 6.86 10.38
N ILE A 196 16.02 6.87 9.18
CA ILE A 196 17.43 6.51 8.99
C ILE A 196 18.33 7.52 9.72
N LEU A 197 18.03 8.81 9.61
CA LEU A 197 18.79 9.86 10.31
C LEU A 197 18.68 9.72 11.83
N GLU A 198 17.51 9.41 12.35
CA GLU A 198 17.30 9.14 13.77
C GLU A 198 18.23 7.99 14.24
N TRP A 199 18.26 6.88 13.50
CA TRP A 199 19.14 5.74 13.80
C TRP A 199 20.63 6.06 13.75
N LEU A 200 21.07 6.95 12.86
CA LEU A 200 22.48 7.37 12.76
C LEU A 200 22.87 8.39 13.83
N SER A 201 21.89 9.04 14.46
CA SER A 201 22.10 10.06 15.50
C SER A 201 22.15 9.49 16.93
N LEU A 202 21.80 8.21 17.09
CA LEU A 202 21.85 7.44 18.35
C LEU A 202 23.21 6.77 18.55
#